data_AF-A0ABD3FDV4-F1
#
_entry.id   AF-A0ABD3FDV4-F1
#
_cell.length_a   1.000
_cell.length_b   1.000
_cell.length_c   1.000
_cell.angle_alpha   90.00
_cell.angle_beta   90.00
_cell.angle_gamma   90.00
#
_symmetry.space_group_name_H-M   'P 1'
#
loop_
_entity.id
_entity.type
_entity.pdbx_description
1 polymer ?
#
loop_
_entity_poly.entity_id
_entity_poly.type
_entity_poly.pdbx_seq_one_letter_code
_entity_poly.pdbx_strand_id
1 'polypeptide(L)'
;MHSWYDGLMVAVPVMNISIRDISEVRDNGNGNRYKVDLIVRAIDEAYAKLISMRLKEGFDVLEGGLAKRTFVYIQDPKVFRECIEWKWENTDKKWKDYYS
;
A
#
# COMPACT_ATOMS: atom_id res chain seq x y z
N MET A 1 -6.39 13.61 4.04
CA MET A 1 -5.32 12.62 3.81
C MET A 1 -5.52 11.84 2.52
N HIS A 2 -6.75 11.43 2.18
CA HIS A 2 -7.08 10.86 0.85
C HIS A 2 -6.45 11.67 -0.30
N SER A 3 -6.56 12.99 -0.24
CA SER A 3 -5.99 13.90 -1.23
C SER A 3 -4.46 13.83 -1.37
N TRP A 4 -3.71 13.37 -0.37
CA TRP A 4 -2.26 13.13 -0.49
C TRP A 4 -1.98 11.79 -1.18
N TYR A 5 -2.80 10.78 -0.88
CA TYR A 5 -2.70 9.44 -1.46
C TYR A 5 -3.11 9.42 -2.94
N ASP A 6 -4.02 10.29 -3.34
CA ASP A 6 -4.47 10.40 -4.73
C ASP A 6 -3.68 11.41 -5.55
N GLY A 7 -2.76 12.16 -4.93
CA GLY A 7 -2.03 13.24 -5.57
C GLY A 7 -2.90 14.46 -5.90
N LEU A 8 -3.99 14.68 -5.14
CA LEU A 8 -4.91 15.82 -5.33
C LEU A 8 -4.46 17.09 -4.57
N MET A 9 -3.63 16.94 -3.55
CA MET A 9 -3.11 18.03 -2.71
C MET A 9 -1.57 18.14 -2.75
N VAL A 10 -0.93 17.30 -3.55
CA VAL A 10 0.52 17.21 -3.75
C VAL A 10 0.77 16.94 -5.24
N ALA A 11 1.98 17.22 -5.73
CA ALA A 11 2.30 17.08 -7.16
C ALA A 11 2.09 15.64 -7.70
N VAL A 12 2.30 14.64 -6.85
CA VAL A 12 2.29 13.22 -7.20
C VAL A 12 1.90 12.39 -5.97
N PRO A 13 1.23 11.22 -6.10
CA PRO A 13 0.91 10.39 -4.95
C PRO A 13 2.13 10.10 -4.08
N VAL A 14 2.03 10.28 -2.76
CA VAL A 14 3.18 10.15 -1.84
C VAL A 14 3.55 8.70 -1.49
N MET A 15 2.71 7.74 -1.90
CA MET A 15 2.92 6.33 -1.67
C MET A 15 2.34 5.50 -2.81
N ASN A 16 2.89 4.30 -2.98
CA ASN A 16 2.39 3.28 -3.88
C ASN A 16 2.21 1.96 -3.12
N ILE A 17 1.17 1.18 -3.43
CA ILE A 17 0.82 -0.05 -2.71
C ILE A 17 0.77 -1.21 -3.69
N SER A 18 1.39 -2.33 -3.32
CA SER A 18 1.27 -3.59 -4.04
C SER A 18 0.88 -4.74 -3.11
N ILE A 19 0.28 -5.78 -3.68
CA ILE A 19 0.00 -7.03 -2.96
C ILE A 19 1.25 -7.88 -2.98
N ARG A 20 1.62 -8.40 -1.80
CA ARG A 20 2.68 -9.40 -1.66
C ARG A 20 2.11 -10.80 -1.68
N ASP A 21 1.07 -11.04 -0.88
CA ASP A 21 0.49 -12.36 -0.72
C ASP A 21 -0.97 -12.27 -0.26
N ILE A 22 -1.74 -13.33 -0.50
CA ILE A 22 -3.12 -13.48 -0.06
C ILE A 22 -3.26 -14.84 0.60
N SER A 23 -3.80 -14.88 1.82
CA SER A 23 -4.02 -16.14 2.52
C SER A 23 -4.92 -17.08 1.73
N GLU A 24 -4.60 -18.37 1.73
CA GLU A 24 -5.41 -19.39 1.04
C GLU A 24 -6.77 -19.60 1.74
N VAL A 25 -6.77 -19.49 3.06
CA VAL A 25 -7.94 -19.66 3.93
C VAL A 25 -8.35 -18.34 4.56
N ARG A 26 -9.64 -18.27 4.87
CA ARG A 26 -10.25 -17.14 5.58
C ARG A 26 -9.96 -17.24 7.07
N ASP A 27 -9.81 -16.09 7.70
CA ASP A 27 -9.61 -15.96 9.13
C ASP A 27 -10.95 -15.79 9.85
N ASN A 28 -11.34 -16.80 10.64
CA ASN A 28 -12.59 -16.80 11.41
C ASN A 28 -12.59 -15.78 12.55
N GLY A 29 -11.42 -15.45 13.11
CA GLY A 29 -11.28 -14.43 14.15
C GLY A 29 -11.39 -13.00 13.59
N ASN A 30 -11.21 -12.82 12.29
CA ASN A 30 -11.23 -11.53 11.61
C ASN A 30 -12.41 -11.40 10.63
N GLY A 31 -13.57 -11.92 11.02
CA GLY A 31 -14.83 -11.75 10.29
C GLY A 31 -14.92 -12.60 9.02
N ASN A 32 -14.25 -13.76 9.00
CA ASN A 32 -14.23 -14.70 7.87
C ASN A 32 -13.73 -14.05 6.57
N ARG A 33 -12.62 -13.33 6.68
CA ARG A 33 -11.97 -12.56 5.61
C ARG A 33 -10.61 -13.14 5.26
N TYR A 34 -10.15 -12.94 4.04
CA TYR A 34 -8.78 -13.27 3.63
C TYR A 34 -7.82 -12.22 4.19
N LYS A 35 -6.70 -12.68 4.72
CA LYS A 35 -5.58 -11.79 5.05
C LYS A 35 -4.82 -11.49 3.77
N VAL A 36 -4.62 -10.22 3.47
CA VAL A 36 -3.84 -9.76 2.31
C VAL A 36 -2.62 -9.02 2.84
N ASP A 37 -1.45 -9.55 2.56
CA ASP A 37 -0.18 -8.91 2.86
C ASP A 37 0.15 -7.88 1.77
N LEU A 38 0.48 -6.67 2.19
CA LEU A 38 0.73 -5.52 1.35
C LEU A 38 2.16 -5.03 1.52
N ILE A 39 2.71 -4.45 0.44
CA ILE A 39 3.90 -3.62 0.49
C ILE A 39 3.46 -2.18 0.20
N VAL A 40 3.76 -1.28 1.12
CA VAL A 40 3.56 0.16 0.97
C VAL A 40 4.91 0.80 0.75
N ARG A 41 5.13 1.38 -0.44
CA ARG A 41 6.32 2.14 -0.79
C ARG A 41 6.04 3.63 -0.68
N ALA A 42 6.93 4.36 -0.03
CA ALA A 42 6.89 5.81 -0.02
C ALA A 42 7.65 6.39 -1.22
N ILE A 43 7.29 7.61 -1.62
CA ILE A 43 7.99 8.32 -2.68
C ILE A 43 9.40 8.77 -2.24
N ASP A 44 9.58 9.09 -0.96
CA ASP A 44 10.86 9.47 -0.35
C ASP A 44 10.91 9.12 1.15
N GLU A 45 12.06 9.36 1.78
CA GLU A 45 12.31 9.05 3.19
C GLU A 45 11.43 9.86 4.16
N ALA A 46 11.13 11.12 3.84
CA ALA A 46 10.30 11.98 4.69
C ALA A 46 8.87 11.44 4.75
N TYR A 47 8.30 11.07 3.61
CA TYR A 47 7.00 10.43 3.54
C TYR A 47 7.04 9.00 4.11
N ALA A 48 8.14 8.26 3.96
CA ALA A 48 8.29 6.95 4.58
C ALA A 48 8.16 7.01 6.10
N LYS A 49 8.76 8.03 6.72
CA LYS A 49 8.64 8.29 8.16
C LYS A 49 7.20 8.63 8.56
N LEU A 50 6.53 9.49 7.80
CA LEU A 50 5.14 9.87 8.06
C LEU A 50 4.17 8.69 7.91
N ILE A 51 4.38 7.83 6.92
CA ILE A 51 3.58 6.61 6.70
C ILE A 51 3.80 5.64 7.86
N SER A 52 5.05 5.45 8.29
CA SER A 52 5.38 4.54 9.40
C SER A 52 4.67 4.91 10.70
N MET A 53 4.49 6.20 10.99
CA MET A 53 3.76 6.68 12.17
C MET A 53 2.25 6.35 12.15
N ARG A 54 1.71 5.90 11.01
CA ARG A 54 0.29 5.64 10.81
C ARG A 54 -0.06 4.19 10.53
N LEU A 55 0.95 3.34 10.31
CA LEU A 55 0.73 1.90 10.14
C LEU A 55 0.41 1.25 11.49
N LYS A 56 -0.45 0.22 11.45
CA LYS A 56 -0.70 -0.62 12.62
C LYS A 56 0.58 -1.35 13.03
N GLU A 57 0.68 -1.70 14.31
CA GLU A 57 1.76 -2.54 14.84
C GLU A 57 1.93 -3.83 14.02
N GLY A 58 3.18 -4.30 13.92
CA GLY A 58 3.55 -5.48 13.12
C GLY A 58 3.92 -5.21 11.67
N PHE A 59 4.33 -3.97 11.33
CA PHE A 59 4.88 -3.68 10.01
C PHE A 59 6.40 -3.91 9.96
N ASP A 60 6.88 -4.51 8.87
CA ASP A 60 8.32 -4.71 8.64
C ASP A 60 8.89 -3.56 7.81
N VAL A 61 10.13 -3.16 8.07
CA VAL A 61 10.86 -2.18 7.25
C VAL A 61 11.65 -2.88 6.14
N LEU A 62 11.51 -2.38 4.91
CA LEU A 62 12.14 -2.90 3.70
C LEU A 62 12.84 -1.75 2.95
N GLU A 63 13.71 -2.10 1.99
CA GLU A 63 14.32 -1.15 1.04
C GLU A 63 14.93 0.09 1.74
N GLY A 64 15.74 -0.13 2.78
CA GLY A 64 16.42 0.96 3.49
C GLY A 64 15.51 1.91 4.28
N GLY A 65 14.22 1.59 4.44
CA GLY A 65 13.27 2.46 5.13
C GLY A 65 12.10 2.91 4.28
N LEU A 66 12.21 2.83 2.95
CA LEU A 66 11.25 3.37 1.98
C LEU A 66 10.02 2.50 1.79
N ALA A 67 10.17 1.18 1.98
CA ALA A 67 9.08 0.23 1.86
C ALA A 67 8.71 -0.35 3.22
N LYS A 68 7.42 -0.67 3.39
CA LYS A 68 6.89 -1.27 4.61
C LYS A 68 5.98 -2.43 4.26
N ARG A 69 6.06 -3.52 5.01
CA ARG A 69 5.09 -4.62 4.92
C ARG A 69 3.96 -4.40 5.90
N THR A 70 2.72 -4.56 5.49
CA THR A 70 1.56 -4.54 6.38
C THR A 70 0.51 -5.55 5.89
N PHE A 71 -0.66 -5.61 6.52
CA PHE A 71 -1.73 -6.48 6.07
C PHE A 71 -3.11 -5.88 6.32
N VAL A 72 -4.08 -6.34 5.54
CA VAL A 72 -5.51 -6.02 5.68
C VAL A 72 -6.35 -7.28 5.59
N TYR A 73 -7.58 -7.23 6.10
CA TYR A 73 -8.55 -8.32 5.99
C TYR A 73 -9.66 -7.95 5.01
N ILE A 74 -9.83 -8.74 3.95
CA ILE A 74 -10.71 -8.45 2.82
C ILE A 74 -11.67 -9.61 2.56
N GLN A 75 -12.92 -9.30 2.19
CA GLN A 75 -13.91 -10.33 1.85
C GLN A 75 -13.74 -10.89 0.44
N ASP A 76 -13.47 -10.01 -0.53
CA ASP A 76 -13.25 -10.36 -1.93
C ASP A 76 -11.82 -9.99 -2.35
N PRO A 77 -10.87 -10.94 -2.30
CA PRO A 77 -9.48 -10.68 -2.65
C PRO A 77 -9.28 -10.48 -4.15
N LYS A 78 -10.22 -10.90 -5.01
CA LYS A 78 -10.10 -10.75 -6.47
C LYS A 78 -10.33 -9.29 -6.86
N VAL A 79 -11.47 -8.72 -6.46
CA VAL A 79 -11.79 -7.32 -6.73
C VAL A 79 -10.75 -6.40 -6.08
N PHE A 80 -10.32 -6.73 -4.86
CA PHE A 80 -9.28 -5.98 -4.19
C PHE A 80 -7.95 -6.00 -4.95
N ARG A 81 -7.54 -7.17 -5.47
CA ARG A 81 -6.34 -7.28 -6.32
C ARG A 81 -6.43 -6.39 -7.54
N GLU A 82 -7.51 -6.48 -8.30
CA GLU A 82 -7.71 -5.67 -9.52
C GLU A 82 -7.59 -4.17 -9.21
N CYS A 83 -8.21 -3.72 -8.12
CA CYS A 83 -8.17 -2.32 -7.70
C CYS A 83 -6.77 -1.86 -7.28
N ILE A 84 -6.03 -2.68 -6.53
CA ILE A 84 -4.67 -2.36 -6.09
C ILE A 84 -3.71 -2.37 -7.28
N GLU A 85 -3.79 -3.35 -8.18
CA GLU A 85 -2.95 -3.42 -9.38
C GLU A 85 -3.18 -2.20 -10.28
N TRP A 86 -4.44 -1.86 -10.58
CA TRP A 86 -4.76 -0.66 -11.35
C TRP A 86 -4.22 0.62 -10.71
N LYS A 87 -4.40 0.77 -9.39
CA LYS A 87 -3.91 1.95 -8.66
C LYS A 87 -2.38 2.00 -8.65
N TRP A 88 -1.73 0.84 -8.55
CA TRP A 88 -0.29 0.71 -8.55
C TRP A 88 0.31 1.18 -9.86
N GLU A 89 -0.21 0.68 -10.99
CA GLU A 89 0.25 1.06 -12.33
C GLU A 89 0.08 2.56 -12.59
N ASN A 90 -1.07 3.11 -12.23
CA ASN A 90 -1.33 4.55 -12.38
C ASN A 90 -0.38 5.40 -11.54
N THR A 91 -0.09 4.97 -10.31
CA THR A 91 0.83 5.68 -9.42
C THR A 91 2.27 5.59 -9.91
N ASP A 92 2.71 4.40 -10.33
CA ASP A 92 4.05 4.15 -10.86
C ASP A 92 4.31 5.00 -12.11
N LYS A 93 3.32 5.12 -13.01
CA LYS A 93 3.40 6.02 -14.17
C LYS A 93 3.61 7.47 -13.73
N LYS A 94 2.79 7.97 -12.80
CA LYS A 94 2.94 9.35 -12.29
C LYS A 94 4.29 9.59 -11.61
N TRP A 95 4.84 8.59 -10.93
CA TRP A 95 6.17 8.68 -10.32
C TRP A 95 7.25 8.80 -11.41
N LYS A 96 7.19 7.95 -12.43
CA LYS A 96 8.12 8.02 -13.57
C LYS A 96 8.04 9.36 -14.28
N ASP A 97 6.84 9.87 -14.53
CA ASP A 97 6.64 11.18 -15.17
C ASP A 97 7.18 12.32 -14.30
N TYR A 98 7.10 12.24 -12.98
CA TYR A 98 7.60 13.25 -12.04
C TYR A 98 9.13 13.29 -11.93
N TYR A 99 9.80 12.14 -12.10
CA TYR A 99 11.26 12.02 -12.02
C TYR A 99 11.98 12.05 -13.38
N SER A 100 11.23 12.20 -14.47
CA SER A 100 11.78 12.36 -15.83
C SER A 100 12.22 13.80 -16.07
#